data_AF-A0A968WX26-F1
#
_entry.id   AF-A0A968WX26-F1
#
_cell.length_a   1.000
_cell.length_b   1.000
_cell.length_c   1.000
_cell.angle_alpha   90.00
_cell.angle_beta   90.00
_cell.angle_gamma   90.00
#
_symmetry.space_group_name_H-M   'P 1'
#
loop_
_entity.id
_entity.type
_entity.pdbx_description
1 polymer ?
#
loop_
_entity_poly.entity_id
_entity_poly.type
_entity_poly.pdbx_seq_one_letter_code
_entity_poly.pdbx_strand_id
1 'polypeptide(L)'
;METFKPTIFLRGKAALLATACMISPTMGGEPFRGSSSADHIEAKVLASLDEAQELLKKGDEAYTSARYADAVEAYGGAHELIPDAPATKELKSAAAERYAQASVEQGRYLSRKGDVAGAKAMVDKVLGESVAPKHIGALNFRAELDDPIRTNPALTPEHAKNVDSVRRLLYTAEGAYNLGKFDQAKST
;
A
#
# COMPACT_ATOMS: atom_id res chain seq x y z
N MET A 1 -31.15 34.95 18.55
CA MET A 1 -30.37 33.77 18.12
C MET A 1 -30.57 33.66 16.64
N GLU A 2 -29.52 34.02 15.92
CA GLU A 2 -29.53 34.33 14.50
C GLU A 2 -29.76 33.08 13.65
N THR A 3 -30.52 33.27 12.58
CA THR A 3 -30.95 32.29 11.61
C THR A 3 -29.84 32.05 10.57
N PHE A 4 -29.48 30.78 10.39
CA PHE A 4 -28.49 30.33 9.42
C PHE A 4 -29.07 30.47 8.00
N LYS A 5 -28.46 31.33 7.16
CA LYS A 5 -28.76 31.46 5.73
C LYS A 5 -27.78 30.58 4.91
N PRO A 6 -28.24 29.86 3.88
CA PRO A 6 -27.34 29.24 2.92
C PRO A 6 -26.95 30.25 1.83
N THR A 7 -25.65 30.42 1.62
CA THR A 7 -25.07 31.27 0.59
C THR A 7 -25.13 30.55 -0.76
N ILE A 8 -26.13 30.89 -1.58
CA ILE A 8 -26.20 30.48 -2.99
C ILE A 8 -25.34 31.45 -3.80
N PHE A 9 -24.23 30.97 -4.35
CA PHE A 9 -23.40 31.76 -5.26
C PHE A 9 -23.99 31.70 -6.68
N LEU A 10 -24.72 32.76 -7.03
CA LEU A 10 -25.17 33.07 -8.39
C LEU A 10 -24.07 33.91 -9.07
N ARG A 11 -23.47 33.40 -10.14
CA ARG A 11 -22.82 34.21 -11.19
C ARG A 11 -23.41 33.68 -12.51
N GLY A 12 -24.15 34.46 -13.29
CA GLY A 12 -23.84 35.81 -13.74
C GLY A 12 -23.52 35.68 -15.23
N LYS A 13 -24.55 35.89 -16.06
CA LYS A 13 -24.55 35.76 -17.52
C LYS A 13 -23.43 36.61 -18.16
N ALA A 14 -22.69 36.02 -19.08
CA ALA A 14 -21.98 36.75 -20.13
C ALA A 14 -22.31 36.09 -21.46
N ALA A 15 -23.16 36.79 -22.24
CA ALA A 15 -23.36 36.53 -23.65
C ALA A 15 -22.13 37.04 -24.41
N LEU A 16 -21.58 36.24 -25.32
CA LEU A 16 -20.73 36.77 -26.39
C LEU A 16 -20.79 35.87 -27.62
N LEU A 17 -21.47 36.42 -28.65
CA LEU A 17 -21.20 36.28 -30.08
C LEU A 17 -21.02 34.87 -30.66
N ALA A 18 -22.14 34.35 -31.17
CA ALA A 18 -22.15 33.37 -32.24
C ALA A 18 -21.57 33.99 -33.52
N THR A 19 -20.36 33.59 -33.90
CA THR A 19 -19.84 33.77 -35.25
C THR A 19 -19.99 32.43 -35.97
N ALA A 20 -20.97 32.37 -36.86
CA ALA A 20 -21.19 31.24 -37.75
C ALA A 20 -20.08 31.19 -38.81
N CYS A 21 -19.06 30.37 -38.60
CA CYS A 21 -18.19 29.91 -39.68
C CYS A 21 -18.95 28.84 -40.47
N MET A 22 -19.60 29.26 -41.57
CA MET A 22 -20.03 28.34 -42.61
C MET A 22 -18.79 27.76 -43.29
N ILE A 23 -18.39 26.56 -42.88
CA ILE A 23 -17.41 25.73 -43.60
C ILE A 23 -18.21 24.91 -44.61
N SER A 24 -18.09 25.28 -45.89
CA SER A 24 -18.56 24.47 -47.00
C SER A 24 -17.81 23.13 -47.04
N PRO A 25 -18.46 22.00 -47.32
CA PRO A 25 -17.79 20.72 -47.50
C PRO A 25 -17.23 20.64 -48.93
N THR A 26 -15.93 20.89 -49.11
CA THR A 26 -15.23 20.40 -50.30
C THR A 26 -14.86 18.94 -50.07
N MET A 27 -15.61 18.04 -50.70
CA MET A 27 -15.22 16.64 -50.85
C MET A 27 -13.93 16.56 -51.65
N GLY A 28 -12.92 15.89 -51.10
CA GLY A 28 -11.69 15.58 -51.81
C GLY A 28 -10.57 15.19 -50.87
N GLY A 29 -10.44 13.89 -50.59
CA GLY A 29 -9.28 13.31 -49.91
C GLY A 29 -9.65 12.35 -48.77
N GLU A 30 -9.56 11.06 -49.05
CA GLU A 30 -9.58 9.95 -48.09
C GLU A 30 -8.40 10.03 -47.08
N PRO A 31 -8.46 9.26 -45.96
CA PRO A 31 -8.15 9.76 -44.63
C PRO A 31 -6.67 9.66 -44.29
N PHE A 32 -6.03 10.77 -43.90
CA PHE A 32 -4.81 10.67 -43.11
C PHE A 32 -5.19 10.51 -41.62
N ARG A 33 -5.70 9.31 -41.30
CA ARG A 33 -5.83 8.82 -39.93
C ARG A 33 -4.43 8.42 -39.46
N GLY A 34 -3.63 9.41 -39.07
CA GLY A 34 -2.49 9.17 -38.20
C GLY A 34 -3.02 8.87 -36.80
N SER A 35 -3.43 7.62 -36.54
CA SER A 35 -3.54 7.10 -35.17
C SER A 35 -2.14 7.16 -34.60
N SER A 36 -1.87 8.23 -33.85
CA SER A 36 -0.50 8.64 -33.55
C SER A 36 0.03 7.74 -32.43
N SER A 37 1.32 7.44 -32.44
CA SER A 37 1.99 6.74 -31.33
C SER A 37 1.75 7.43 -29.98
N ALA A 38 1.44 8.73 -29.97
CA ALA A 38 1.05 9.47 -28.76
C ALA A 38 -0.29 8.99 -28.19
N ASP A 39 -1.29 8.71 -29.03
CA ASP A 39 -2.61 8.21 -28.58
C ASP A 39 -2.46 6.83 -27.94
N HIS A 40 -1.58 5.99 -28.49
CA HIS A 40 -1.25 4.67 -27.94
C HIS A 40 -0.46 4.75 -26.63
N ILE A 41 0.45 5.72 -26.47
CA ILE A 41 1.18 5.95 -25.22
C ILE A 41 0.24 6.45 -24.14
N GLU A 42 -0.64 7.40 -24.45
CA GLU A 42 -1.62 7.95 -23.52
C GLU A 42 -2.59 6.85 -23.03
N ALA A 43 -3.13 6.04 -23.95
CA ALA A 43 -3.97 4.91 -23.59
C ALA A 43 -3.26 3.90 -22.66
N LYS A 44 -1.96 3.65 -22.89
CA LYS A 44 -1.17 2.76 -22.02
C LYS A 44 -0.97 3.37 -20.63
N VAL A 45 -0.69 4.66 -20.54
CA VAL A 45 -0.53 5.36 -19.24
C VAL A 45 -1.83 5.33 -18.45
N LEU A 46 -2.96 5.58 -19.10
CA LEU A 46 -4.28 5.50 -18.47
C LEU A 46 -4.57 4.09 -17.94
N ALA A 47 -4.32 3.06 -18.75
CA ALA A 47 -4.50 1.66 -18.32
C ALA A 47 -3.62 1.29 -17.11
N SER A 48 -2.35 1.72 -17.09
CA SER A 48 -1.46 1.51 -15.94
C SER A 48 -1.93 2.26 -14.68
N LEU A 49 -2.54 3.43 -14.83
CA LEU A 49 -3.12 4.18 -13.71
C LEU A 49 -4.38 3.52 -13.16
N ASP A 50 -5.25 3.00 -14.02
CA ASP A 50 -6.44 2.25 -13.59
C ASP A 50 -6.03 0.99 -12.81
N GLU A 51 -5.05 0.23 -13.33
CA GLU A 51 -4.50 -0.94 -12.63
C GLU A 51 -3.85 -0.56 -11.29
N ALA A 52 -3.10 0.55 -11.23
CA ALA A 52 -2.53 1.05 -9.98
C ALA A 52 -3.62 1.39 -8.96
N GLN A 53 -4.72 2.00 -9.38
CA GLN A 53 -5.85 2.30 -8.50
C GLN A 53 -6.52 1.03 -7.95
N GLU A 54 -6.69 0.00 -8.78
CA GLU A 54 -7.17 -1.29 -8.32
C GLU A 54 -6.24 -1.92 -7.28
N LEU A 55 -4.93 -1.85 -7.50
CA LEU A 55 -3.93 -2.33 -6.55
C LEU A 55 -3.96 -1.55 -5.24
N LEU A 56 -4.12 -0.22 -5.28
CA LEU A 56 -4.29 0.58 -4.06
C LEU A 56 -5.52 0.12 -3.26
N LYS A 57 -6.64 -0.15 -3.94
CA LYS A 57 -7.84 -0.66 -3.29
C LYS A 57 -7.62 -2.05 -2.67
N LYS A 58 -7.00 -2.96 -3.42
CA LYS A 58 -6.62 -4.30 -2.91
C LYS A 58 -5.68 -4.19 -1.70
N GLY A 59 -4.74 -3.25 -1.74
CA GLY A 59 -3.84 -2.95 -0.63
C GLY A 59 -4.59 -2.45 0.61
N ASP A 60 -5.55 -1.54 0.44
CA ASP A 60 -6.38 -1.02 1.53
C ASP A 60 -7.24 -2.14 2.17
N GLU A 61 -7.84 -3.00 1.35
CA GLU A 61 -8.60 -4.18 1.80
C GLU A 61 -7.70 -5.19 2.54
N ALA A 62 -6.50 -5.46 2.02
CA ALA A 62 -5.53 -6.34 2.66
C ALA A 62 -5.03 -5.77 3.99
N TYR A 63 -4.69 -4.47 4.03
CA TYR A 63 -4.18 -3.79 5.21
C TYR A 63 -5.21 -3.78 6.34
N THR A 64 -6.46 -3.41 6.03
CA THR A 64 -7.58 -3.42 7.00
C THR A 64 -7.91 -4.83 7.50
N SER A 65 -7.66 -5.85 6.69
CA SER A 65 -7.78 -7.27 7.07
C SER A 65 -6.53 -7.82 7.79
N ALA A 66 -5.56 -6.98 8.14
CA ALA A 66 -4.26 -7.35 8.71
C ALA A 66 -3.44 -8.35 7.87
N ARG A 67 -3.73 -8.46 6.57
CA ARG A 67 -2.94 -9.22 5.58
C ARG A 67 -1.82 -8.34 5.05
N TYR A 68 -0.87 -8.02 5.93
CA TYR A 68 0.16 -7.02 5.63
C TYR A 68 1.10 -7.44 4.49
N ALA A 69 1.41 -8.73 4.33
CA ALA A 69 2.19 -9.22 3.19
C ALA A 69 1.50 -8.91 1.84
N ASP A 70 0.21 -9.22 1.73
CA ASP A 70 -0.59 -8.92 0.52
C ASP A 70 -0.69 -7.41 0.29
N ALA A 71 -0.79 -6.62 1.36
CA ALA A 71 -0.82 -5.16 1.27
C ALA A 71 0.52 -4.58 0.77
N VAL A 72 1.65 -5.11 1.24
CA VAL A 72 3.00 -4.76 0.78
C VAL A 72 3.14 -5.03 -0.72
N GLU A 73 2.68 -6.18 -1.19
CA GLU A 73 2.69 -6.53 -2.61
C GLU A 73 1.82 -5.57 -3.43
N ALA A 74 0.58 -5.34 -3.01
CA ALA A 74 -0.37 -4.50 -3.73
C ALA A 74 0.08 -3.02 -3.79
N TYR A 75 0.50 -2.43 -2.67
CA TYR A 75 0.98 -1.05 -2.66
C TYR A 75 2.30 -0.87 -3.39
N GLY A 76 3.21 -1.86 -3.30
CA GLY A 76 4.45 -1.86 -4.06
C GLY A 76 4.20 -1.88 -5.57
N GLY A 77 3.31 -2.77 -6.03
CA GLY A 77 2.90 -2.83 -7.43
C GLY A 77 2.22 -1.55 -7.91
N ALA A 78 1.34 -0.95 -7.10
CA ALA A 78 0.73 0.34 -7.41
C ALA A 78 1.78 1.44 -7.58
N HIS A 79 2.74 1.55 -6.65
CA HIS A 79 3.83 2.53 -6.72
C HIS A 79 4.70 2.39 -7.97
N GLU A 80 4.97 1.14 -8.37
CA GLU A 80 5.74 0.83 -9.59
C GLU A 80 4.99 1.21 -10.87
N LEU A 81 3.68 1.00 -10.92
CA LEU A 81 2.84 1.33 -12.08
C LEU A 81 2.59 2.83 -12.25
N ILE A 82 2.53 3.59 -11.16
CA ILE A 82 2.30 5.04 -11.24
C ILE A 82 3.54 5.71 -11.84
N PRO A 83 3.43 6.44 -12.98
CA PRO A 83 4.57 7.11 -13.59
C PRO A 83 5.08 8.24 -12.71
N ASP A 84 6.39 8.51 -12.78
CA ASP A 84 6.98 9.68 -12.15
C ASP A 84 6.80 10.90 -13.08
N ALA A 85 5.67 11.60 -12.90
CA ALA A 85 5.31 12.78 -13.67
C ALA A 85 4.64 13.82 -12.76
N PRO A 86 4.69 15.13 -13.08
CA PRO A 86 4.07 16.16 -12.27
C PRO A 86 2.57 15.94 -11.99
N ALA A 87 1.83 15.33 -12.92
CA ALA A 87 0.40 15.07 -12.78
C ALA A 87 0.06 13.91 -11.83
N THR A 88 1.01 13.00 -11.58
CA THR A 88 0.83 11.76 -10.79
C THR A 88 1.69 11.73 -9.55
N LYS A 89 2.49 12.77 -9.31
CA LYS A 89 3.47 12.86 -8.23
C LYS A 89 2.84 12.65 -6.85
N GLU A 90 1.71 13.30 -6.59
CA GLU A 90 0.98 13.19 -5.33
C GLU A 90 0.44 11.77 -5.13
N LEU A 91 -0.10 11.16 -6.19
CA LEU A 91 -0.60 9.79 -6.14
C LEU A 91 0.54 8.79 -5.89
N LYS A 92 1.68 8.96 -6.57
CA LYS A 92 2.87 8.13 -6.37
C LYS A 92 3.42 8.26 -4.95
N SER A 93 3.48 9.49 -4.43
CA SER A 93 3.89 9.73 -3.05
C SER A 93 2.94 9.09 -2.03
N ALA A 94 1.63 9.12 -2.28
CA ALA A 94 0.65 8.48 -1.41
C ALA A 94 0.76 6.95 -1.45
N ALA A 95 1.01 6.37 -2.63
CA ALA A 95 1.28 4.94 -2.78
C ALA A 95 2.55 4.52 -2.03
N ALA A 96 3.62 5.31 -2.15
CA ALA A 96 4.87 5.07 -1.44
C ALA A 96 4.73 5.13 0.09
N GLU A 97 3.95 6.07 0.61
CA GLU A 97 3.67 6.18 2.06
C GLU A 97 2.94 4.93 2.56
N ARG A 98 1.87 4.50 1.87
CA ARG A 98 1.12 3.29 2.23
C ARG A 98 1.97 2.03 2.10
N TYR A 99 2.80 1.96 1.08
CA TYR A 99 3.75 0.86 0.88
C TYR A 99 4.74 0.76 2.04
N ALA A 100 5.31 1.88 2.47
CA ALA A 100 6.20 1.93 3.62
C ALA A 100 5.50 1.57 4.94
N GLN A 101 4.29 2.08 5.15
CA GLN A 101 3.46 1.74 6.32
C GLN A 101 3.17 0.24 6.41
N ALA A 102 2.69 -0.38 5.31
CA ALA A 102 2.45 -1.82 5.25
C ALA A 102 3.73 -2.63 5.47
N SER A 103 4.87 -2.16 4.93
CA SER A 103 6.17 -2.81 5.08
C SER A 103 6.67 -2.78 6.53
N VAL A 104 6.37 -1.72 7.28
CA VAL A 104 6.63 -1.67 8.73
C VAL A 104 5.82 -2.74 9.46
N GLU A 105 4.52 -2.84 9.21
CA GLU A 105 3.68 -3.83 9.90
C GLU A 105 4.06 -5.27 9.56
N GLN A 106 4.34 -5.56 8.29
CA GLN A 106 4.84 -6.86 7.88
C GLN A 106 6.24 -7.14 8.45
N GLY A 107 7.13 -6.16 8.47
CA GLY A 107 8.44 -6.29 9.10
C GLY A 107 8.35 -6.55 10.60
N ARG A 108 7.39 -5.94 11.30
CA ARG A 108 7.11 -6.25 12.72
C ARG A 108 6.68 -7.71 12.90
N TYR A 109 5.88 -8.24 11.99
CA TYR A 109 5.51 -9.66 11.99
C TYR A 109 6.75 -10.56 11.82
N LEU A 110 7.60 -10.27 10.84
CA LEU A 110 8.84 -11.02 10.59
C LEU A 110 9.79 -11.00 11.80
N SER A 111 10.01 -9.82 12.38
CA SER A 111 10.85 -9.66 13.57
C SER A 111 10.35 -10.48 14.77
N ARG A 112 9.03 -10.48 15.05
CA ARG A 112 8.43 -11.34 16.09
C ARG A 112 8.58 -12.83 15.80
N LYS A 113 8.66 -13.20 14.52
CA LYS A 113 8.94 -14.57 14.08
C LYS A 113 10.43 -14.89 14.05
N GLY A 114 11.30 -13.99 14.52
CA GLY A 114 12.74 -14.18 14.54
C GLY A 114 13.43 -13.96 13.20
N ASP A 115 12.70 -13.53 12.17
CA ASP A 115 13.27 -13.12 10.89
C ASP A 115 13.58 -11.61 10.90
N VAL A 116 14.54 -11.24 11.75
CA VAL A 116 15.00 -9.85 11.87
C VAL A 116 15.70 -9.38 10.59
N ALA A 117 16.41 -10.29 9.91
CA ALA A 117 17.08 -9.99 8.64
C ALA A 117 16.07 -9.65 7.54
N GLY A 118 15.01 -10.45 7.39
CA GLY A 118 13.91 -10.18 6.47
C GLY A 118 13.18 -8.88 6.81
N ALA A 119 12.95 -8.61 8.09
CA ALA A 119 12.37 -7.34 8.53
C ALA A 119 13.24 -6.13 8.12
N LYS A 120 14.57 -6.20 8.29
CA LYS A 120 15.49 -5.14 7.87
C LYS A 120 15.46 -4.95 6.36
N ALA A 121 15.59 -6.02 5.59
CA ALA A 121 15.57 -5.96 4.12
C ALA A 121 14.28 -5.33 3.59
N MET A 122 13.14 -5.66 4.19
CA MET A 122 11.84 -5.10 3.83
C MET A 122 11.77 -3.60 4.07
N VAL A 123 12.24 -3.13 5.23
CA VAL A 123 12.22 -1.71 5.60
C VAL A 123 13.25 -0.91 4.79
N ASP A 124 14.42 -1.48 4.55
CA ASP A 124 15.47 -0.86 3.72
C ASP A 124 14.99 -0.65 2.27
N LYS A 125 14.17 -1.57 1.73
CA LYS A 125 13.58 -1.40 0.39
C LYS A 125 12.69 -0.16 0.30
N VAL A 126 11.83 0.08 1.28
CA VAL A 126 10.90 1.24 1.26
C VAL A 126 11.57 2.56 1.64
N LEU A 127 12.71 2.51 2.33
CA LEU A 127 13.56 3.66 2.60
C LEU A 127 14.46 4.02 1.41
N GLY A 128 14.36 3.30 0.29
CA GLY A 128 15.04 3.66 -0.95
C GLY A 128 14.66 5.06 -1.45
N GLU A 129 15.60 5.72 -2.15
CA GLU A 129 15.48 7.12 -2.60
C GLU A 129 14.22 7.39 -3.43
N SER A 130 13.81 6.44 -4.26
CA SER A 130 12.64 6.53 -5.15
C SER A 130 11.32 6.06 -4.53
N VAL A 131 11.32 5.68 -3.26
CA VAL A 131 10.13 5.18 -2.54
C VAL A 131 9.73 6.17 -1.46
N ALA A 132 10.22 5.99 -0.23
CA ALA A 132 9.84 6.84 0.90
C ALA A 132 11.03 7.03 1.87
N PRO A 133 12.13 7.68 1.43
CA PRO A 133 13.39 7.75 2.19
C PRO A 133 13.28 8.50 3.53
N LYS A 134 12.23 9.32 3.70
CA LYS A 134 11.97 10.10 4.90
C LYS A 134 10.77 9.60 5.70
N HIS A 135 10.26 8.41 5.39
CA HIS A 135 9.11 7.86 6.11
C HIS A 135 9.49 7.57 7.56
N ILE A 136 8.93 8.36 8.49
CA ILE A 136 9.32 8.36 9.91
C ILE A 136 9.09 7.00 10.57
N GLY A 137 7.96 6.33 10.29
CA GLY A 137 7.66 5.01 10.85
C GLY A 137 8.70 3.93 10.48
N ALA A 138 9.04 3.82 9.20
CA ALA A 138 10.09 2.97 8.66
C ALA A 138 11.48 3.29 9.25
N LEU A 139 11.88 4.58 9.33
CA LEU A 139 13.14 4.97 9.96
C LEU A 139 13.22 4.54 11.43
N ASN A 140 12.18 4.82 12.21
CA ASN A 140 12.10 4.46 13.61
C ASN A 140 12.13 2.94 13.80
N PHE A 141 11.39 2.21 12.98
CA PHE A 141 11.36 0.75 13.04
C PHE A 141 12.71 0.14 12.63
N ARG A 142 13.39 0.71 11.63
CA ARG A 142 14.73 0.27 11.23
C ARG A 142 15.75 0.42 12.38
N ALA A 143 15.67 1.53 13.12
CA ALA A 143 16.49 1.76 14.31
C ALA A 143 16.14 0.78 15.45
N GLU A 144 14.85 0.49 15.66
CA GLU A 144 14.40 -0.53 16.62
C GLU A 144 14.94 -1.93 16.30
N LEU A 145 15.07 -2.29 15.02
CA LEU A 145 15.68 -3.56 14.58
C LEU A 145 17.20 -3.62 14.79
N ASP A 146 17.87 -2.48 14.97
CA ASP A 146 19.31 -2.40 15.30
C ASP A 146 19.57 -2.33 16.80
N ASP A 147 18.58 -1.97 17.60
CA ASP A 147 18.71 -1.89 19.06
C ASP A 147 18.66 -3.31 19.67
N PRO A 148 19.78 -3.84 20.23
CA PRO A 148 19.82 -5.18 20.81
C PRO A 148 19.01 -5.30 22.10
N ILE A 149 18.65 -4.18 22.75
CA ILE A 149 17.79 -4.17 23.93
C ILE A 149 16.34 -4.44 23.52
N ARG A 150 15.94 -3.95 22.34
CA ARG A 150 14.58 -4.13 21.81
C ARG A 150 14.44 -5.38 20.95
N THR A 151 15.48 -5.72 20.20
CA THR A 151 15.53 -6.83 19.27
C THR A 151 16.63 -7.80 19.70
N ASN A 152 16.23 -8.90 20.35
CA ASN A 152 17.18 -9.88 20.87
C ASN A 152 18.01 -10.50 19.72
N PRO A 153 19.35 -10.33 19.68
CA PRO A 153 20.20 -10.88 18.62
C PRO A 153 20.22 -12.42 18.56
N ALA A 154 19.87 -13.10 19.66
CA ALA A 154 19.80 -14.55 19.72
C ALA A 154 18.45 -15.13 19.24
N LEU A 155 17.46 -14.27 18.94
CA LEU A 155 16.17 -14.71 18.43
C LEU A 155 16.32 -15.23 17.00
N THR A 156 15.99 -16.50 16.79
CA THR A 156 15.98 -17.14 15.47
C THR A 156 14.55 -17.57 15.07
N PRO A 157 14.28 -17.80 13.78
CA PRO A 157 12.98 -18.34 13.36
C PRO A 157 12.63 -19.67 13.98
N GLU A 158 13.63 -20.55 14.13
CA GLU A 158 13.47 -21.83 14.81
C GLU A 158 13.12 -21.64 16.29
N HIS A 159 13.83 -20.74 17.00
CA HIS A 159 13.53 -20.46 18.40
C HIS A 159 12.10 -19.91 18.57
N ALA A 160 11.68 -18.96 17.72
CA ALA A 160 10.33 -18.41 17.75
C ALA A 160 9.26 -19.48 17.51
N LYS A 161 9.50 -20.40 16.57
CA LYS A 161 8.62 -21.56 16.31
C LYS A 161 8.56 -22.51 17.51
N ASN A 162 9.70 -22.77 18.16
CA ASN A 162 9.76 -23.64 19.34
C ASN A 162 9.00 -23.04 20.51
N VAL A 163 9.15 -21.73 20.77
CA VAL A 163 8.38 -21.01 21.80
C VAL A 163 6.88 -21.07 21.52
N ASP A 164 6.44 -20.88 20.27
CA ASP A 164 5.02 -21.02 19.90
C ASP A 164 4.51 -22.44 20.12
N SER A 165 5.32 -23.44 19.81
CA SER A 165 5.00 -24.85 20.00
C SER A 165 4.82 -25.18 21.48
N VAL A 166 5.77 -24.77 22.33
CA VAL A 166 5.69 -24.95 23.79
C VAL A 166 4.45 -24.24 24.35
N ARG A 167 4.18 -22.99 23.94
CA ARG A 167 2.98 -22.25 24.37
C ARG A 167 1.69 -23.01 24.05
N ARG A 168 1.59 -23.57 22.84
CA ARG A 168 0.44 -24.36 22.40
C ARG A 168 0.26 -25.64 23.20
N LEU A 169 1.36 -26.34 23.47
CA LEU A 169 1.36 -27.53 24.32
C LEU A 169 0.88 -27.17 25.73
N LEU A 170 1.40 -26.08 26.33
CA LEU A 170 0.97 -25.61 27.65
C LEU A 170 -0.52 -25.27 27.70
N TYR A 171 -1.07 -24.56 26.71
CA TYR A 171 -2.52 -24.29 26.66
C TYR A 171 -3.35 -25.56 26.47
N THR A 172 -2.83 -26.52 25.70
CA THR A 172 -3.50 -27.81 25.50
C THR A 172 -3.51 -28.63 26.80
N ALA A 173 -2.38 -28.66 27.51
CA ALA A 173 -2.25 -29.31 28.81
C ALA A 173 -3.16 -28.65 29.86
N GLU A 174 -3.21 -27.32 29.91
CA GLU A 174 -4.10 -26.56 30.79
C GLU A 174 -5.58 -26.84 30.48
N GLY A 175 -5.95 -26.86 29.20
CA GLY A 175 -7.30 -27.25 28.78
C GLY A 175 -7.66 -28.68 29.18
N ALA A 176 -6.75 -29.64 29.00
CA ALA A 176 -6.95 -31.02 29.43
C ALA A 176 -7.11 -31.12 30.95
N TYR A 177 -6.29 -30.39 31.72
CA TYR A 177 -6.36 -30.32 33.17
C TYR A 177 -7.72 -29.78 33.64
N ASN A 178 -8.18 -28.67 33.07
CA ASN A 178 -9.46 -28.03 33.41
C ASN A 178 -10.68 -28.91 33.07
N LEU A 179 -10.53 -29.84 32.12
CA LEU A 179 -11.53 -30.86 31.78
C LEU A 179 -11.44 -32.14 32.63
N GLY A 180 -10.54 -32.19 33.62
CA GLY A 180 -10.30 -33.35 34.48
C GLY A 180 -9.51 -34.50 33.82
N LYS A 181 -8.92 -34.26 32.64
CA LYS A 181 -8.14 -35.26 31.88
C LYS A 181 -6.66 -35.22 32.28
N PHE A 182 -6.35 -35.60 33.52
CA PHE A 182 -5.02 -35.39 34.10
C PHE A 182 -3.88 -36.16 33.40
N ASP A 183 -4.13 -37.39 32.95
CA ASP A 183 -3.10 -38.16 32.22
C ASP A 183 -2.75 -37.53 30.88
N GLN A 184 -3.76 -36.99 30.18
CA GLN A 184 -3.56 -36.24 28.95
C GLN A 184 -2.79 -34.93 29.22
N ALA A 185 -3.17 -34.20 30.27
CA ALA A 185 -2.49 -32.97 30.66
C ALA A 185 -1.00 -33.19 30.97
N LYS A 186 -0.66 -34.30 31.63
CA LYS A 186 0.72 -34.65 32.00
C LYS A 186 1.57 -35.13 30.81
N SER A 187 0.95 -35.71 29.79
CA SER A 187 1.65 -36.31 28.63
C SER A 187 1.76 -35.37 27.42
N THR A 188 1.10 -34.21 27.48
CA THR A 188 1.20 -33.13 26.48
C THR A 188 2.48 -32.33 26.68
#